data_AF-A0A9D8QRS4-F1
#
_entry.id   AF-A0A9D8QRS4-F1
#
_cell.length_a   1.000
_cell.length_b   1.000
_cell.length_c   1.000
_cell.angle_alpha   90.00
_cell.angle_beta   90.00
_cell.angle_gamma   90.00
#
_symmetry.space_group_name_H-M   'P 1'
#
loop_
_entity.id
_entity.type
_entity.pdbx_description
1 polymer ?
#
loop_
_entity_poly.entity_id
_entity_poly.type
_entity_poly.pdbx_seq_one_letter_code
_entity_poly.pdbx_strand_id
1 'polypeptide(L)'
;TATDRLTMDINLFEDRDEDTKQVDMLHKRISKLQPFDRAIVLLWLEDLSYEEIGQIVGITAKNVSVRLFRIREQLKNMSND
;
A
#
# COMPACT_ATOMS: atom_id res chain seq x y z
N THR A 1 -3.09 30.51 -26.18
CA THR A 1 -3.98 29.41 -26.62
C THR A 1 -4.03 28.42 -25.49
N ALA A 2 -5.20 28.20 -24.91
CA ALA A 2 -5.37 27.64 -23.57
C ALA A 2 -4.83 26.20 -23.46
N THR A 3 -4.01 25.97 -22.44
CA THR A 3 -3.53 24.66 -22.02
C THR A 3 -4.70 23.91 -21.39
N ASP A 4 -5.29 22.98 -22.13
CA ASP A 4 -6.34 22.11 -21.61
C ASP A 4 -5.69 21.13 -20.62
N ARG A 5 -5.83 21.43 -19.33
CA ARG A 5 -5.41 20.54 -18.25
C ARG A 5 -6.47 19.45 -18.17
N LEU A 6 -6.04 18.19 -18.24
CA LEU A 6 -6.87 17.03 -17.89
C LEU A 6 -7.46 17.23 -16.49
N THR A 7 -8.71 17.68 -16.40
CA THR A 7 -9.47 17.63 -15.16
C THR A 7 -9.88 16.18 -14.97
N MET A 8 -9.34 15.54 -13.93
CA MET A 8 -9.92 14.30 -13.42
C MET A 8 -11.23 14.69 -12.73
N ASP A 9 -12.30 14.81 -13.50
CA ASP A 9 -13.66 14.84 -13.00
C ASP A 9 -14.04 13.43 -12.53
N ILE A 10 -13.31 12.93 -11.53
CA ILE A 10 -13.70 11.74 -10.77
C ILE A 10 -14.82 12.22 -9.86
N ASN A 11 -16.02 11.71 -10.11
CA ASN A 11 -17.19 11.99 -9.30
C ASN A 11 -17.01 11.30 -7.94
N LEU A 12 -16.44 12.03 -6.97
CA LEU A 12 -16.09 11.60 -5.62
C LEU A 12 -17.32 11.34 -4.71
N PHE A 13 -18.53 11.33 -5.27
CA PHE A 13 -19.80 11.52 -4.57
C PHE A 13 -20.77 10.33 -4.64
N GLU A 14 -20.27 9.10 -4.69
CA GLU A 14 -21.03 7.94 -4.19
C GLU A 14 -20.29 7.29 -3.03
N ASP A 15 -20.19 8.07 -1.96
CA ASP A 15 -19.66 7.70 -0.64
C ASP A 15 -20.65 6.73 0.07
N ARG A 16 -20.82 5.52 -0.48
CA ARG A 16 -21.84 4.54 -0.04
C ARG A 16 -21.36 3.14 0.30
N ASP A 17 -20.06 2.85 0.31
CA ASP A 17 -19.60 1.54 0.76
C ASP A 17 -18.62 1.67 1.93
N GLU A 18 -18.91 0.95 3.02
CA GLU A 18 -17.96 0.77 4.12
C GLU A 18 -16.59 0.29 3.60
N ASP A 19 -16.60 -0.45 2.49
CA ASP A 19 -15.41 -0.93 1.79
C ASP A 19 -14.51 0.21 1.31
N THR A 20 -15.06 1.27 0.71
CA THR A 20 -14.27 2.43 0.26
C THR A 20 -13.57 3.11 1.44
N LYS A 21 -14.26 3.24 2.57
CA LYS A 21 -13.67 3.83 3.79
C LYS A 21 -12.57 2.95 4.37
N GLN A 22 -12.75 1.62 4.35
CA GLN A 22 -11.72 0.67 4.80
C GLN A 22 -10.48 0.71 3.90
N VAL A 23 -10.67 0.80 2.59
CA VAL A 23 -9.59 0.94 1.60
C VAL A 23 -8.81 2.24 1.83
N ASP A 24 -9.51 3.37 1.99
CA ASP A 24 -8.87 4.66 2.29
C ASP A 24 -8.09 4.64 3.60
N MET A 25 -8.64 4.02 4.65
CA MET A 25 -7.96 3.83 5.93
C MET A 25 -6.70 2.98 5.77
N LEU A 26 -6.77 1.90 4.98
CA LEU A 26 -5.61 1.05 4.71
C LEU A 26 -4.53 1.82 3.95
N HIS A 27 -4.88 2.61 2.94
CA HIS A 27 -3.94 3.47 2.23
C HIS A 27 -3.24 4.47 3.16
N LYS A 28 -3.99 5.11 4.08
CA LYS A 28 -3.43 6.01 5.11
C LYS A 28 -2.50 5.28 6.08
N ARG A 29 -2.76 4.02 6.41
CA ARG A 29 -1.87 3.22 7.28
C ARG A 29 -0.60 2.80 6.55
N ILE A 30 -0.70 2.38 5.28
CA ILE A 30 0.45 2.02 4.44
C ILE A 30 1.39 3.23 4.26
N SER A 31 0.86 4.44 4.13
CA SER A 31 1.70 5.64 4.00
C SER A 31 2.49 5.97 5.27
N LYS A 32 2.02 5.55 6.46
CA LYS A 32 2.71 5.68 7.75
C LYS A 32 3.81 4.63 7.97
N LEU A 33 3.91 3.61 7.13
CA LEU A 33 4.99 2.62 7.22
C LEU A 33 6.35 3.26 6.94
N GLN A 34 7.41 2.69 7.54
CA GLN A 34 8.78 3.07 7.21
C GLN A 34 9.03 2.84 5.71
N PRO A 35 9.86 3.67 5.05
CA PRO A 35 10.04 3.62 3.59
C PRO A 35 10.35 2.22 3.06
N PHE A 36 11.18 1.47 3.78
CA PHE A 36 11.57 0.12 3.40
C PHE A 36 10.43 -0.90 3.56
N ASP A 37 9.61 -0.79 4.62
CA ASP A 37 8.41 -1.62 4.79
C ASP A 37 7.35 -1.32 3.73
N ARG A 38 7.15 -0.03 3.43
CA ARG A 38 6.23 0.41 2.39
C ARG A 38 6.64 -0.13 1.02
N ALA A 39 7.93 -0.10 0.67
CA ALA A 39 8.41 -0.65 -0.59
C ALA A 39 8.10 -2.16 -0.73
N ILE A 40 8.31 -2.93 0.33
CA ILE A 40 8.00 -4.37 0.34
C ILE A 40 6.50 -4.63 0.14
N VAL A 41 5.63 -3.85 0.79
CA VAL A 41 4.17 -3.97 0.62
C VAL A 41 3.76 -3.63 -0.80
N LEU A 42 4.26 -2.52 -1.36
CA LEU A 42 3.90 -2.09 -2.71
C LEU A 42 4.31 -3.15 -3.75
N LEU A 43 5.52 -3.69 -3.66
CA LEU A 43 5.97 -4.75 -4.55
C LEU A 43 5.13 -6.02 -4.42
N TRP A 44 4.68 -6.36 -3.20
CA TRP A 44 3.78 -7.49 -2.98
C TRP A 44 2.38 -7.27 -3.54
N LEU A 45 1.88 -6.02 -3.55
CA LEU A 45 0.60 -5.65 -4.16
C LEU A 45 0.64 -5.69 -5.70
N GLU A 46 1.82 -5.55 -6.30
CA GLU A 46 2.07 -5.74 -7.74
C GLU A 46 2.26 -7.24 -8.11
N ASP A 47 1.82 -8.16 -7.24
CA ASP A 47 1.88 -9.61 -7.41
C ASP A 47 3.29 -10.20 -7.62
N LEU A 48 4.35 -9.50 -7.19
CA LEU A 48 5.71 -10.03 -7.24
C LEU A 48 5.93 -11.14 -6.19
N SER A 49 6.68 -12.17 -6.58
CA SER A 49 7.06 -13.26 -5.69
C SER A 49 8.03 -12.80 -4.59
N TYR A 50 8.11 -13.55 -3.49
CA TYR A 50 9.04 -13.22 -2.40
C TYR A 50 10.51 -13.26 -2.85
N GLU A 51 10.85 -14.14 -3.78
CA GLU A 51 12.14 -14.18 -4.45
C GLU A 51 12.43 -12.89 -5.23
N GLU A 52 11.52 -12.42 -6.10
CA GLU A 52 11.69 -11.19 -6.87
C GLU A 52 11.79 -9.96 -5.96
N ILE A 53 10.91 -9.87 -4.97
CA ILE A 53 10.95 -8.79 -3.97
C ILE A 53 12.30 -8.79 -3.26
N GLY A 54 12.78 -9.97 -2.83
CA GLY A 54 14.06 -10.12 -2.16
C GLY A 54 15.23 -9.65 -3.02
N GLN A 55 15.24 -10.00 -4.31
CA GLN A 55 16.23 -9.56 -5.28
C GLN A 55 16.22 -8.04 -5.46
N ILE A 56 15.04 -7.42 -5.56
CA ILE A 56 14.88 -5.97 -5.72
C ILE A 56 15.35 -5.20 -4.49
N VAL A 57 14.95 -5.65 -3.29
CA VAL A 57 15.20 -4.91 -2.04
C VAL A 57 16.49 -5.32 -1.33
N GLY A 58 17.22 -6.31 -1.85
CA GLY A 58 18.52 -6.74 -1.34
C GLY A 58 18.45 -7.61 -0.07
N ILE A 59 17.38 -8.39 0.12
CA ILE A 59 17.22 -9.32 1.25
C ILE A 59 16.77 -10.70 0.76
N THR A 60 16.84 -11.73 1.61
CA THR A 60 16.39 -13.07 1.24
C THR A 60 14.86 -13.16 1.19
N ALA A 61 14.31 -14.05 0.37
CA ALA A 61 12.87 -14.33 0.32
C ALA A 61 12.29 -14.73 1.69
N LYS A 62 13.06 -15.46 2.51
CA LYS A 62 12.71 -15.77 3.91
C LYS A 62 12.58 -14.50 4.76
N ASN A 63 13.46 -13.52 4.59
CA ASN A 63 13.33 -12.26 5.29
C ASN A 63 12.13 -11.45 4.79
N VAL A 64 11.84 -11.46 3.48
CA VAL A 64 10.63 -10.85 2.92
C VAL A 64 9.37 -11.41 3.58
N SER A 65 9.24 -12.74 3.68
CA SER A 65 8.04 -13.37 4.25
C SER A 65 7.82 -13.01 5.73
N VAL A 66 8.89 -13.05 6.54
CA VAL A 66 8.85 -12.64 7.95
C VAL A 66 8.52 -11.14 8.08
N ARG A 67 9.05 -10.31 7.19
CA ARG A 67 8.83 -8.86 7.22
C ARG A 67 7.40 -8.52 6.81
N LEU A 68 6.87 -9.12 5.75
CA LEU A 68 5.46 -9.00 5.36
C LEU A 68 4.51 -9.44 6.48
N PHE A 69 4.83 -10.52 7.20
CA PHE A 69 4.06 -10.91 8.37
C PHE A 69 4.04 -9.82 9.45
N ARG A 70 5.21 -9.26 9.80
CA ARG A 70 5.30 -8.17 10.79
C ARG A 70 4.59 -6.90 10.33
N ILE A 71 4.68 -6.55 9.05
CA ILE A 71 4.01 -5.38 8.49
C ILE A 71 2.48 -5.56 8.57
N ARG A 72 1.96 -6.76 8.24
CA ARG A 72 0.53 -7.06 8.40
C ARG A 72 0.06 -6.89 9.85
N GLU A 73 0.82 -7.40 10.81
CA GLU A 73 0.51 -7.23 12.24
C GLU A 73 0.58 -5.75 12.65
N GLN A 74 1.57 -5.01 12.15
CA GLN A 74 1.67 -3.57 12.39
C GLN A 74 0.44 -2.82 11.85
N LEU A 75 0.03 -3.11 10.61
CA LEU A 75 -1.14 -2.47 9.98
C LEU A 75 -2.44 -2.78 10.73
N LYS A 76 -2.60 -4.01 11.25
CA LYS A 76 -3.76 -4.40 12.10
C LYS A 76 -3.79 -3.63 13.41
N ASN A 77 -2.62 -3.42 14.02
CA ASN A 77 -2.49 -2.74 15.32
C ASN A 77 -2.56 -1.21 15.22
N MET A 78 -2.56 -0.64 14.01
CA MET A 78 -2.81 0.79 13.82
C MET A 78 -4.30 1.09 14.05
N SER A 79 -4.59 1.98 14.99
CA SER A 79 -5.95 2.51 15.20
C SER A 79 -6.44 3.33 14.00
N ASN A 80 -7.76 3.39 13.85
CA ASN A 80 -8.44 4.32 12.94
C ASN A 80 -8.42 5.73 13.56
N ASP A 81 -7.27 6.40 13.49
CA ASP A 81 -7.18 7.84 13.81
C ASP A 81 -7.47 8.70 12.58
#